data_AF-A0A7S2XTC5-F1
#
_entry.id   AF-A0A7S2XTC5-F1
#
_cell.length_a   1.000
_cell.length_b   1.000
_cell.length_c   1.000
_cell.angle_alpha   90.00
_cell.angle_beta   90.00
_cell.angle_gamma   90.00
#
_symmetry.space_group_name_H-M   'P 1'
#
loop_
_entity.id
_entity.type
_entity.pdbx_description
1 polymer ?
#
loop_
_entity_poly.entity_id
_entity_poly.type
_entity_poly.pdbx_seq_one_letter_code
_entity_poly.pdbx_strand_id
1 'polypeptide(L)'
;WVVDRTLFEFVNGGNCACCSLVGLFDPEGLSGLIGAISDLETDAAQQELSAAQQSPWPSQMRDQVWADRVRLRHKMKKELSLYRDFFETHGDAFDAWFQNQSQNHPQTLRKLFMMPRSQVSELLVSNYNIPVHSAFGTVISAVVEQVANFSVTQYPPDARGGPVEVAFEAILAYDRRGGFTIPIVTRTKLVKANQADDPPPQHRTQNKSSSYQYQLTPTTCAIWLDMMRSLAGPKLLNRGPKTTNTTGTSNHTNNHQDNDDGEDADGGGADDEDDVPQNEKTNNGPSFRADRRIVRLLIARHWADQLIRKFHESHAPPQEKDKDQNLEAIGQATAPATDAPVSHLVQLNLPE
;
A
#
# COMPACT_ATOMS: atom_id res chain seq x y z
N TRP A 1 -20.60 8.28 -3.08
CA TRP A 1 -19.39 9.13 -3.02
C TRP A 1 -18.27 8.65 -3.94
N VAL A 2 -17.56 7.53 -3.68
CA VAL A 2 -16.44 7.10 -4.58
C VAL A 2 -16.93 6.90 -6.00
N VAL A 3 -18.05 6.18 -6.15
CA VAL A 3 -18.71 5.97 -7.46
C VAL A 3 -18.92 7.31 -8.18
N ASP A 4 -19.56 8.27 -7.52
CA ASP A 4 -19.92 9.56 -8.10
C ASP A 4 -18.68 10.41 -8.40
N ARG A 5 -17.70 10.40 -7.48
CA ARG A 5 -16.45 11.15 -7.60
C ARG A 5 -15.62 10.62 -8.77
N THR A 6 -15.43 9.31 -8.84
CA THR A 6 -14.69 8.66 -9.92
C THR A 6 -15.41 8.84 -11.25
N LEU A 7 -16.74 8.72 -11.30
CA LEU A 7 -17.49 8.97 -12.53
C LEU A 7 -17.35 10.43 -12.99
N PHE A 8 -17.48 11.38 -12.07
CA PHE A 8 -17.31 12.81 -12.35
C PHE A 8 -15.90 13.12 -12.86
N GLU A 9 -14.85 12.61 -12.21
CA GLU A 9 -13.46 12.81 -12.64
C GLU A 9 -13.16 12.10 -13.97
N PHE A 10 -13.71 10.91 -14.19
CA PHE A 10 -13.52 10.17 -15.43
C PHE A 10 -14.18 10.90 -16.62
N VAL A 11 -15.39 11.44 -16.43
CA VAL A 11 -16.11 12.18 -17.48
C VAL A 11 -15.49 13.55 -17.73
N ASN A 12 -15.09 14.28 -16.69
CA ASN A 12 -14.56 15.65 -16.82
C ASN A 12 -13.04 15.71 -17.04
N GLY A 13 -12.30 14.64 -16.75
CA GLY A 13 -10.83 14.56 -16.78
C GLY A 13 -10.21 14.31 -18.14
N GLY A 14 -11.01 14.21 -19.21
CA GLY A 14 -10.55 14.43 -20.58
C GLY A 14 -9.46 13.49 -21.11
N ASN A 15 -9.58 12.17 -20.92
CA ASN A 15 -8.85 11.22 -21.76
C ASN A 15 -9.75 10.70 -22.88
N CYS A 16 -9.32 10.92 -24.13
CA CYS A 16 -9.91 10.29 -25.29
C CYS A 16 -9.86 8.76 -25.14
N ALA A 17 -10.99 8.09 -25.35
CA ALA A 17 -11.07 6.64 -25.47
C ALA A 17 -10.14 6.05 -26.56
N CYS A 18 -9.53 6.89 -27.40
CA CYS A 18 -8.73 6.51 -28.55
C CYS A 18 -7.25 6.14 -28.28
N CYS A 19 -6.68 6.42 -27.10
CA CYS A 19 -5.23 6.26 -26.89
C CYS A 19 -4.79 5.11 -25.97
N SER A 20 -5.71 4.30 -25.42
CA SER A 20 -5.32 3.23 -24.47
C SER A 20 -6.15 1.95 -24.50
N LEU A 21 -7.10 1.80 -25.42
CA LEU A 21 -7.87 0.55 -25.59
C LEU A 21 -7.74 0.00 -27.00
N VAL A 22 -6.61 -0.65 -27.28
CA VAL A 22 -6.57 -1.66 -28.34
C VAL A 22 -5.79 -2.85 -27.79
N GLY A 23 -6.49 -3.94 -27.47
CA GLY A 23 -5.91 -5.28 -27.46
C GLY A 23 -5.63 -5.96 -26.11
N LEU A 24 -6.10 -5.45 -24.96
CA LEU A 24 -5.84 -6.11 -23.66
C LEU A 24 -7.00 -6.92 -23.08
N PHE A 25 -8.07 -7.11 -23.85
CA PHE A 25 -9.14 -8.04 -23.47
C PHE A 25 -9.09 -9.23 -24.42
N ASP A 26 -8.97 -10.42 -23.83
CA ASP A 26 -9.28 -11.68 -24.49
C ASP A 26 -10.69 -11.62 -25.09
N PRO A 27 -11.02 -12.49 -26.07
CA PRO A 27 -12.35 -12.53 -26.71
C PRO A 27 -13.51 -12.67 -25.72
N GLU A 28 -13.26 -13.04 -24.46
CA GLU A 28 -14.25 -13.18 -23.38
C GLU A 28 -14.32 -11.98 -22.41
N GLY A 29 -13.59 -10.88 -22.66
CA GLY A 29 -13.65 -9.67 -21.85
C GLY A 29 -13.19 -9.86 -20.39
N LEU A 30 -13.93 -9.26 -19.45
CA LEU A 30 -13.65 -9.36 -18.01
C LEU A 30 -13.66 -10.81 -17.49
N SER A 31 -14.52 -11.67 -18.05
CA SER A 31 -14.64 -13.07 -17.65
C SER A 31 -13.36 -13.86 -17.95
N GLY A 32 -12.84 -13.73 -19.18
CA GLY A 32 -11.59 -14.40 -19.58
C GLY A 32 -10.39 -13.93 -18.76
N LEU A 33 -10.31 -12.62 -18.47
CA LEU A 33 -9.24 -12.07 -17.63
C LEU A 33 -9.28 -12.58 -16.19
N ILE A 34 -10.47 -12.74 -15.61
CA ILE A 34 -10.64 -13.30 -14.27
C ILE A 34 -10.28 -14.80 -14.27
N GLY A 35 -10.71 -15.54 -15.28
CA GLY A 35 -10.40 -16.98 -15.43
C GLY A 35 -8.90 -17.25 -15.56
N ALA A 36 -8.19 -16.44 -16.35
CA ALA A 36 -6.74 -16.52 -16.53
C ALA A 36 -5.93 -16.18 -15.27
N ILE A 37 -6.60 -15.63 -14.25
CA ILE A 37 -5.97 -15.07 -13.06
C ILE A 37 -6.57 -15.69 -11.78
N SER A 38 -7.17 -16.88 -11.91
CA SER A 38 -7.78 -17.66 -10.82
C SER A 38 -6.81 -18.02 -9.66
N ASP A 39 -5.48 -17.97 -9.90
CA ASP A 39 -4.43 -18.10 -8.86
C ASP A 39 -4.30 -16.88 -7.93
N LEU A 40 -5.03 -15.80 -8.19
CA LEU A 40 -5.05 -14.57 -7.40
C LEU A 40 -6.15 -14.64 -6.34
N GLU A 41 -5.93 -15.46 -5.31
CA GLU A 41 -6.60 -15.48 -3.99
C GLU A 41 -7.89 -14.64 -3.83
N THR A 42 -8.90 -14.93 -4.65
CA THR A 42 -10.15 -14.20 -4.64
C THR A 42 -11.26 -15.21 -4.47
N ASP A 43 -11.42 -15.71 -3.25
CA ASP A 43 -12.69 -16.32 -2.81
C ASP A 43 -13.86 -15.31 -2.91
N ALA A 44 -13.54 -14.03 -3.15
CA ALA A 44 -14.45 -12.97 -3.53
C ALA A 44 -14.44 -12.64 -5.03
N ALA A 45 -13.79 -13.39 -5.92
CA ALA A 45 -13.73 -13.08 -7.36
C ALA A 45 -15.14 -12.96 -7.94
N GLN A 46 -15.97 -13.95 -7.60
CA GLN A 46 -17.37 -13.99 -8.02
C GLN A 46 -18.20 -12.89 -7.37
N GLN A 47 -17.93 -12.55 -6.11
CA GLN A 47 -18.61 -11.44 -5.40
C GLN A 47 -18.19 -10.08 -5.94
N GLU A 48 -16.92 -9.91 -6.27
CA GLU A 48 -16.40 -8.69 -6.85
C GLU A 48 -16.90 -8.58 -8.30
N LEU A 49 -16.97 -9.67 -9.08
CA LEU A 49 -17.55 -9.72 -10.42
C LEU A 49 -19.04 -9.35 -10.39
N SER A 50 -19.83 -9.93 -9.49
CA SER A 50 -21.24 -9.59 -9.33
C SER A 50 -21.42 -8.13 -8.88
N ALA A 51 -20.60 -7.65 -7.94
CA ALA A 51 -20.59 -6.24 -7.54
C ALA A 51 -20.18 -5.30 -8.67
N ALA A 52 -19.30 -5.74 -9.58
CA ALA A 52 -18.92 -4.99 -10.76
C ALA A 52 -20.05 -4.91 -11.77
N GLN A 53 -20.76 -6.01 -12.00
CA GLN A 53 -21.95 -6.01 -12.86
C GLN A 53 -23.05 -5.09 -12.33
N GLN A 54 -23.15 -4.93 -11.00
CA GLN A 54 -24.06 -4.00 -10.33
C GLN A 54 -23.54 -2.54 -10.31
N SER A 55 -22.30 -2.29 -10.73
CA SER A 55 -21.73 -0.94 -10.72
C SER A 55 -22.40 -0.04 -11.77
N PRO A 56 -22.76 1.21 -11.40
CA PRO A 56 -23.35 2.17 -12.35
C PRO A 56 -22.32 2.74 -13.34
N TRP A 57 -21.05 2.34 -13.26
CA TRP A 57 -20.03 2.76 -14.22
C TRP A 57 -20.22 2.12 -15.60
N PRO A 58 -19.85 2.84 -16.69
CA PRO A 58 -19.83 2.26 -18.04
C PRO A 58 -18.96 0.99 -18.11
N SER A 59 -19.34 0.02 -18.94
CA SER A 59 -18.62 -1.27 -19.08
C SER A 59 -17.12 -1.09 -19.31
N GLN A 60 -16.75 -0.23 -20.26
CA GLN A 60 -15.35 0.08 -20.56
C GLN A 60 -14.55 0.54 -19.33
N MET A 61 -15.14 1.38 -18.48
CA MET A 61 -14.51 1.87 -17.26
C MET A 61 -14.35 0.74 -16.25
N ARG A 62 -15.39 -0.10 -16.08
CA ARG A 62 -15.35 -1.25 -15.17
C ARG A 62 -14.27 -2.24 -15.59
N ASP A 63 -14.23 -2.60 -16.86
CA ASP A 63 -13.31 -3.59 -17.40
C ASP A 63 -11.86 -3.09 -17.25
N GLN A 64 -11.60 -1.80 -17.52
CA GLN A 64 -10.30 -1.18 -17.30
C GLN A 64 -9.90 -1.17 -15.81
N VAL A 65 -10.83 -0.80 -14.91
CA VAL A 65 -10.62 -0.82 -13.45
C VAL A 65 -10.18 -2.21 -13.01
N TRP A 66 -10.87 -3.21 -13.51
CA TRP A 66 -10.59 -4.60 -13.22
C TRP A 66 -9.23 -5.06 -13.73
N ALA A 67 -8.95 -4.78 -15.00
CA ALA A 67 -7.68 -5.20 -15.60
C ALA A 67 -6.48 -4.59 -14.88
N ASP A 68 -6.53 -3.30 -14.57
CA ASP A 68 -5.45 -2.61 -13.85
C ASP A 68 -5.36 -3.09 -12.39
N ARG A 69 -6.48 -3.34 -11.70
CA ARG A 69 -6.50 -3.90 -10.34
C ARG A 69 -5.81 -5.26 -10.30
N VAL A 70 -6.12 -6.12 -11.25
CA VAL A 70 -5.54 -7.46 -11.32
C VAL A 70 -4.06 -7.39 -11.67
N ARG A 71 -3.67 -6.55 -12.64
CA ARG A 71 -2.26 -6.28 -12.99
C ARG A 71 -1.47 -5.80 -11.78
N LEU A 72 -2.04 -4.88 -10.99
CA LEU A 72 -1.42 -4.38 -9.77
C LEU A 72 -1.16 -5.52 -8.78
N ARG A 73 -2.19 -6.31 -8.45
CA ARG A 73 -2.06 -7.43 -7.49
C ARG A 73 -1.04 -8.46 -7.97
N HIS A 74 -1.02 -8.79 -9.26
CA HIS A 74 -0.06 -9.72 -9.84
C HIS A 74 1.39 -9.24 -9.66
N LYS A 75 1.67 -7.99 -10.02
CA LYS A 75 2.99 -7.39 -9.83
C LYS A 75 3.37 -7.36 -8.35
N MET A 76 2.46 -6.93 -7.48
CA MET A 76 2.70 -6.89 -6.06
C MET A 76 3.00 -8.28 -5.47
N LYS A 77 2.34 -9.33 -5.95
CA LYS A 77 2.58 -10.72 -5.51
C LYS A 77 3.99 -11.19 -5.84
N LYS A 78 4.52 -10.83 -7.02
CA LYS A 78 5.90 -11.16 -7.42
C LYS A 78 6.96 -10.54 -6.51
N GLU A 79 6.65 -9.40 -5.91
CA GLU A 79 7.55 -8.71 -4.99
C GLU A 79 7.58 -9.34 -3.58
N LEU A 80 6.62 -10.22 -3.23
CA LEU A 80 6.55 -10.83 -1.89
C LEU A 80 7.80 -11.66 -1.56
N SER A 81 8.38 -12.34 -2.56
CA SER A 81 9.61 -13.10 -2.35
C SER A 81 10.78 -12.22 -1.94
N LEU A 82 10.86 -10.98 -2.46
CA LEU A 82 11.93 -10.05 -2.10
C LEU A 82 11.90 -9.71 -0.60
N TYR A 83 10.70 -9.47 -0.06
CA TYR A 83 10.53 -9.22 1.38
C TYR A 83 10.83 -10.48 2.19
N ARG A 84 10.41 -11.65 1.72
CA ARG A 84 10.72 -12.93 2.38
C ARG A 84 12.22 -13.18 2.45
N ASP A 85 12.91 -13.11 1.31
CA ASP A 85 14.35 -13.34 1.23
C ASP A 85 15.11 -12.34 2.12
N PHE A 86 14.64 -11.08 2.16
CA PHE A 86 15.17 -10.06 3.07
C PHE A 86 15.01 -10.45 4.54
N PHE A 87 13.82 -10.84 4.99
CA PHE A 87 13.59 -11.17 6.40
C PHE A 87 14.25 -12.49 6.83
N GLU A 88 14.35 -13.46 5.93
CA GLU A 88 15.10 -14.70 6.18
C GLU A 88 16.60 -14.43 6.33
N THR A 89 17.15 -13.47 5.56
CA THR A 89 18.58 -13.15 5.57
C THR A 89 18.96 -12.13 6.65
N HIS A 90 18.10 -11.15 6.90
CA HIS A 90 18.44 -9.95 7.67
C HIS A 90 17.47 -9.64 8.81
N GLY A 91 16.42 -10.45 9.06
CA GLY A 91 15.34 -10.11 9.98
C GLY A 91 15.79 -9.69 11.38
N ASP A 92 16.64 -10.50 12.04
CA ASP A 92 17.12 -10.19 13.39
C ASP A 92 18.01 -8.94 13.43
N ALA A 93 18.88 -8.79 12.44
CA ALA A 93 19.75 -7.61 12.31
C ALA A 93 18.92 -6.34 12.01
N PHE A 94 17.88 -6.46 11.19
CA PHE A 94 16.96 -5.38 10.86
C PHE A 94 16.16 -4.95 12.09
N ASP A 95 15.66 -5.89 12.89
CA ASP A 95 14.95 -5.57 14.13
C ASP A 95 15.84 -4.82 15.12
N ALA A 96 17.07 -5.32 15.34
CA ALA A 96 18.04 -4.66 16.20
C ALA A 96 18.38 -3.24 15.69
N TRP A 97 18.59 -3.10 14.38
CA TRP A 97 18.82 -1.81 13.74
C TRP A 97 17.62 -0.87 13.90
N PHE A 98 16.40 -1.36 13.67
CA PHE A 98 15.18 -0.57 13.76
C PHE A 98 14.95 -0.07 15.18
N GLN A 99 15.18 -0.92 16.19
CA GLN A 99 15.13 -0.53 17.61
C GLN A 99 16.23 0.48 17.97
N ASN A 100 17.42 0.35 17.40
CA ASN A 100 18.50 1.32 17.60
C ASN A 100 18.17 2.69 16.97
N GLN A 101 17.66 2.69 15.73
CA GLN A 101 17.24 3.91 15.04
C GLN A 101 16.08 4.61 15.75
N SER A 102 15.15 3.82 16.29
CA SER A 102 14.01 4.35 17.02
C SER A 102 14.48 5.10 18.28
N GLN A 103 15.47 4.58 19.01
CA GLN A 103 15.99 5.18 20.23
C GLN A 103 16.91 6.38 19.97
N ASN A 104 17.85 6.24 19.02
CA ASN A 104 18.91 7.22 18.81
C ASN A 104 18.57 8.29 17.75
N HIS A 105 17.72 7.97 16.78
CA HIS A 105 17.37 8.86 15.67
C HIS A 105 15.85 8.95 15.41
N PRO A 106 15.03 9.25 16.43
CA PRO A 106 13.57 9.24 16.30
C PRO A 106 13.05 10.23 15.24
N GLN A 107 13.73 11.36 15.03
CA GLN A 107 13.34 12.32 13.98
C GLN A 107 13.55 11.78 12.57
N THR A 108 14.64 11.05 12.34
CA THR A 108 14.91 10.40 11.06
C THR A 108 13.86 9.33 10.80
N LEU A 109 13.58 8.50 11.80
CA LEU A 109 12.55 7.47 11.69
C LEU A 109 11.18 8.07 11.39
N ARG A 110 10.78 9.13 12.10
CA ARG A 110 9.54 9.86 11.82
C ARG A 110 9.44 10.32 10.37
N LYS A 111 10.52 10.86 9.80
CA LYS A 111 10.54 11.32 8.39
C LYS A 111 10.39 10.17 7.40
N LEU A 112 10.92 8.98 7.71
CA LEU A 112 10.76 7.79 6.87
C LEU A 112 9.30 7.31 6.81
N PHE A 113 8.54 7.55 7.89
CA PHE A 113 7.09 7.29 7.96
C PHE A 113 6.24 8.49 7.54
N MET A 114 6.76 9.39 6.69
CA MET A 114 5.96 10.45 6.08
C MET A 114 5.88 10.21 4.58
N MET A 115 4.67 10.00 4.08
CA MET A 115 4.42 9.74 2.67
C MET A 115 3.38 10.72 2.12
N PRO A 116 3.77 11.67 1.24
CA PRO A 116 2.82 12.57 0.58
C PRO A 116 1.72 11.80 -0.13
N ARG A 117 0.52 12.40 -0.22
CA ARG A 117 -0.62 11.76 -0.88
C ARG A 117 -0.34 11.42 -2.35
N SER A 118 0.38 12.29 -3.06
CA SER A 118 0.77 12.08 -4.47
C SER A 118 1.65 10.86 -4.66
N GLN A 119 2.40 10.45 -3.63
CA GLN A 119 3.32 9.33 -3.71
C GLN A 119 2.60 8.02 -4.03
N VAL A 120 1.33 7.84 -3.62
CA VAL A 120 0.56 6.64 -3.98
C VAL A 120 0.34 6.58 -5.49
N SER A 121 -0.04 7.70 -6.11
CA SER A 121 -0.23 7.79 -7.56
C SER A 121 1.09 7.66 -8.31
N GLU A 122 2.18 8.22 -7.78
CA GLU A 122 3.52 8.05 -8.34
C GLU A 122 3.95 6.58 -8.35
N LEU A 123 3.73 5.84 -7.25
CA LEU A 123 4.02 4.41 -7.18
C LEU A 123 3.22 3.60 -8.21
N LEU A 124 1.93 3.93 -8.41
CA LEU A 124 1.12 3.29 -9.45
C LEU A 124 1.73 3.45 -10.85
N VAL A 125 2.21 4.66 -11.16
CA VAL A 125 2.83 4.94 -12.46
C VAL A 125 4.20 4.27 -12.56
N SER A 126 5.11 4.55 -11.62
CA SER A 126 6.53 4.18 -11.74
C SER A 126 6.76 2.68 -11.55
N ASN A 127 6.04 2.05 -10.63
CA ASN A 127 6.31 0.65 -10.26
C ASN A 127 5.34 -0.29 -10.96
N TYR A 128 4.11 0.17 -11.20
CA TYR A 128 3.02 -0.70 -11.66
C TYR A 128 2.54 -0.40 -13.09
N ASN A 129 3.05 0.65 -13.74
CA ASN A 129 2.65 1.08 -15.10
C ASN A 129 1.13 1.30 -15.20
N ILE A 130 0.54 1.89 -14.16
CA ILE A 130 -0.88 2.25 -14.11
C ILE A 130 -0.94 3.78 -14.21
N PRO A 131 -1.40 4.34 -15.34
CA PRO A 131 -1.49 5.79 -15.51
C PRO A 131 -2.41 6.43 -14.46
N VAL A 132 -2.04 7.59 -13.92
CA VAL A 132 -2.88 8.35 -12.96
C VAL A 132 -4.26 8.64 -13.55
N HIS A 133 -4.32 8.92 -14.85
CA HIS A 133 -5.54 9.25 -15.58
C HIS A 133 -6.27 8.02 -16.15
N SER A 134 -5.87 6.79 -15.77
CA SER A 134 -6.67 5.61 -16.10
C SER A 134 -7.94 5.57 -15.23
N ALA A 135 -8.93 4.77 -15.66
CA ALA A 135 -10.13 4.54 -14.85
C ALA A 135 -9.76 4.05 -13.43
N PHE A 136 -8.80 3.12 -13.33
CA PHE A 136 -8.31 2.63 -12.04
C PHE A 136 -7.50 3.68 -11.28
N GLY A 137 -6.64 4.44 -11.96
CA GLY A 137 -5.91 5.56 -11.35
C GLY A 137 -6.85 6.59 -10.70
N THR A 138 -8.00 6.84 -11.33
CA THR A 138 -9.06 7.70 -10.80
C THR A 138 -9.73 7.08 -9.57
N VAL A 139 -10.02 5.76 -9.61
CA VAL A 139 -10.56 5.04 -8.43
C VAL A 139 -9.58 5.13 -7.27
N ILE A 140 -8.31 4.84 -7.50
CA ILE A 140 -7.30 4.89 -6.43
C ILE A 140 -7.14 6.31 -5.90
N SER A 141 -7.16 7.34 -6.74
CA SER A 141 -7.13 8.74 -6.29
C SER A 141 -8.27 9.06 -5.30
N ALA A 142 -9.50 8.64 -5.61
CA ALA A 142 -10.65 8.80 -4.73
C ALA A 142 -10.53 7.96 -3.44
N VAL A 143 -10.05 6.73 -3.55
CA VAL A 143 -9.84 5.82 -2.41
C VAL A 143 -8.74 6.33 -1.48
N VAL A 144 -7.65 6.90 -2.01
CA VAL A 144 -6.59 7.55 -1.24
C VAL A 144 -7.15 8.72 -0.43
N GLU A 145 -8.07 9.49 -0.99
CA GLU A 145 -8.78 10.54 -0.25
C GLU A 145 -9.64 9.96 0.88
N GLN A 146 -10.30 8.82 0.68
CA GLN A 146 -11.03 8.14 1.76
C GLN A 146 -10.09 7.70 2.88
N VAL A 147 -9.00 7.02 2.55
CA VAL A 147 -8.03 6.52 3.55
C VAL A 147 -7.41 7.69 4.33
N ALA A 148 -7.12 8.81 3.65
CA ALA A 148 -6.61 10.02 4.30
C ALA A 148 -7.61 10.66 5.27
N ASN A 149 -8.91 10.39 5.12
CA ASN A 149 -9.97 10.98 5.94
C ASN A 149 -10.74 9.92 6.75
N PHE A 150 -10.15 8.74 7.00
CA PHE A 150 -10.88 7.65 7.67
C PHE A 150 -11.46 8.05 9.02
N SER A 151 -10.69 8.81 9.81
CA SER A 151 -11.11 9.36 11.11
C SER A 151 -12.33 10.29 11.02
N VAL A 152 -12.55 10.93 9.87
CA VAL A 152 -13.68 11.81 9.61
C VAL A 152 -14.87 11.03 9.04
N THR A 153 -14.60 10.06 8.17
CA THR A 153 -15.64 9.28 7.49
C THR A 153 -16.35 8.26 8.37
N GLN A 154 -15.74 7.85 9.48
CA GLN A 154 -16.27 6.84 10.41
C GLN A 154 -16.62 5.50 9.74
N TYR A 155 -15.98 5.17 8.61
CA TYR A 155 -16.13 3.84 8.02
C TYR A 155 -15.66 2.77 9.01
N PRO A 156 -16.35 1.62 9.08
CA PRO A 156 -15.89 0.51 9.90
C PRO A 156 -14.54 -0.01 9.39
N PRO A 157 -13.71 -0.61 10.27
CA PRO A 157 -12.45 -1.22 9.85
C PRO A 157 -12.66 -2.21 8.69
N ASP A 158 -11.85 -2.07 7.65
CA ASP A 158 -12.00 -2.82 6.41
C ASP A 158 -11.05 -4.02 6.28
N ALA A 159 -10.09 -4.14 7.19
CA ALA A 159 -9.23 -5.31 7.30
C ALA A 159 -10.05 -6.61 7.38
N ARG A 160 -9.64 -7.65 6.64
CA ARG A 160 -10.45 -8.88 6.50
C ARG A 160 -9.93 -10.11 7.24
N GLY A 161 -8.65 -10.20 7.60
CA GLY A 161 -8.20 -11.52 8.06
C GLY A 161 -6.92 -11.62 8.89
N GLY A 162 -6.53 -10.57 9.61
CA GLY A 162 -5.51 -10.76 10.64
C GLY A 162 -5.40 -9.61 11.63
N PRO A 163 -5.00 -9.89 12.88
CA PRO A 163 -4.83 -8.85 13.91
C PRO A 163 -3.84 -7.76 13.46
N VAL A 164 -2.87 -8.12 12.61
CA VAL A 164 -1.86 -7.21 12.06
C VAL A 164 -2.47 -6.14 11.14
N GLU A 165 -3.35 -6.53 10.21
CA GLU A 165 -3.95 -5.58 9.26
C GLU A 165 -4.90 -4.62 9.98
N VAL A 166 -5.66 -5.12 10.95
CA VAL A 166 -6.55 -4.32 11.82
C VAL A 166 -5.73 -3.35 12.66
N ALA A 167 -4.65 -3.81 13.28
CA ALA A 167 -3.79 -2.97 14.09
C ALA A 167 -3.11 -1.88 13.25
N PHE A 168 -2.63 -2.21 12.05
CA PHE A 168 -2.06 -1.24 11.12
C PHE A 168 -3.08 -0.18 10.68
N GLU A 169 -4.31 -0.60 10.37
CA GLU A 169 -5.43 0.31 10.06
C GLU A 169 -5.67 1.31 11.19
N ALA A 170 -5.64 0.84 12.43
CA ALA A 170 -5.93 1.66 13.60
C ALA A 170 -4.87 2.73 13.89
N ILE A 171 -3.61 2.49 13.51
CA ILE A 171 -2.51 3.43 13.74
C ILE A 171 -2.21 4.33 12.54
N LEU A 172 -2.70 3.98 11.35
CA LEU A 172 -2.49 4.76 10.14
C LEU A 172 -3.22 6.09 10.23
N ALA A 173 -2.48 7.19 10.07
CA ALA A 173 -2.99 8.54 10.14
C ALA A 173 -2.64 9.34 8.89
N TYR A 174 -3.26 10.51 8.74
CA TYR A 174 -2.95 11.47 7.70
C TYR A 174 -2.82 12.88 8.29
N ASP A 175 -1.69 13.52 8.01
CA ASP A 175 -1.43 14.93 8.31
C ASP A 175 -1.46 15.73 7.00
N ARG A 176 -2.27 16.79 6.95
CA ARG A 176 -2.34 17.68 5.78
C ARG A 176 -0.99 18.28 5.40
N ARG A 177 -0.05 18.42 6.35
CA ARG A 177 1.29 18.96 6.10
C ARG A 177 2.31 17.90 5.68
N GLY A 178 2.07 16.64 6.03
CA GLY A 178 3.06 15.57 5.96
C GLY A 178 2.67 14.35 5.12
N GLY A 179 1.40 14.23 4.78
CA GLY A 179 0.83 13.06 4.14
C GLY A 179 0.48 11.94 5.13
N PHE A 180 0.50 10.69 4.65
CA PHE A 180 0.29 9.51 5.46
C PHE A 180 1.42 9.34 6.47
N THR A 181 1.07 8.87 7.68
CA THR A 181 2.04 8.65 8.74
C THR A 181 1.55 7.64 9.78
N ILE A 182 2.46 7.20 10.65
CA ILE A 182 2.15 6.44 11.86
C ILE A 182 2.81 7.11 13.08
N PRO A 183 2.15 7.10 14.26
CA PRO A 183 2.62 7.81 15.46
C PRO A 183 3.73 7.06 16.20
N ILE A 184 4.80 6.67 15.49
CA ILE A 184 5.96 5.98 16.08
C ILE A 184 6.68 6.85 17.11
N VAL A 185 6.66 8.16 16.91
CA VAL A 185 7.34 9.11 17.80
C VAL A 185 6.36 10.16 18.31
N THR A 186 6.09 10.12 19.61
CA THR A 186 5.36 11.16 20.33
C THR A 186 6.28 12.32 20.69
N ARG A 187 5.78 13.55 20.52
CA ARG A 187 6.52 14.78 20.80
C ARG A 187 5.98 15.39 22.09
N THR A 188 6.75 15.32 23.17
CA THR A 188 6.39 15.93 24.46
C THR A 188 7.12 17.25 24.61
N LYS A 189 6.37 18.33 24.87
CA LYS A 189 6.96 19.64 25.15
C LYS A 189 7.56 19.60 26.55
N LEU A 190 8.86 19.86 26.66
CA LEU A 190 9.49 20.01 27.97
C LEU A 190 9.04 21.35 28.55
N VAL A 191 8.18 21.29 29.56
CA VAL A 191 7.90 22.43 30.40
C VAL A 191 9.12 22.60 31.28
N LYS A 192 9.94 23.64 31.04
CA LYS A 192 10.99 24.02 31.99
C LYS A 192 10.29 24.24 33.33
N ALA A 193 10.60 23.41 34.32
CA ALA A 193 10.16 23.64 35.68
C ALA A 193 10.59 25.07 36.04
N ASN A 194 9.63 25.90 36.46
CA ASN A 194 9.90 27.28 36.85
C ASN A 194 10.96 27.23 37.97
N GLN A 195 12.21 27.55 37.65
CA GLN A 195 13.18 27.97 38.65
C GLN A 195 12.66 29.28 39.22
N ALA A 196 12.22 29.23 40.48
CA ALA A 196 11.38 30.25 41.10
C ALA A 196 12.15 31.48 41.60
N ASP A 197 13.45 31.62 41.30
CA ASP A 197 14.30 32.62 41.98
C ASP A 197 15.05 33.60 41.05
N ASP A 198 14.69 33.71 39.76
CA ASP A 198 15.34 34.69 38.89
C ASP A 198 14.67 36.09 38.95
N PRO A 199 15.46 37.17 39.21
CA PRO A 199 14.96 38.53 39.28
C PRO A 199 14.39 39.05 37.94
N PRO A 200 13.52 40.07 37.97
CA PRO A 200 12.73 40.50 36.81
C PRO A 200 13.64 40.96 35.64
N PRO A 201 13.49 40.38 34.44
CA PRO A 201 14.37 40.71 33.32
C PRO A 201 13.93 42.01 32.63
N GLN A 202 14.79 43.02 32.69
CA GLN A 202 14.70 44.20 31.82
C GLN A 202 15.19 43.80 30.40
N HIS A 203 14.30 43.93 29.42
CA HIS A 203 14.56 43.89 27.98
C HIS A 203 15.51 42.78 27.47
N ARG A 204 15.00 41.54 27.36
CA ARG A 204 15.67 40.50 26.56
C ARG A 204 14.67 39.80 25.64
N THR A 205 14.75 40.11 24.35
CA THR A 205 14.11 39.36 23.25
C THR A 205 14.75 37.98 23.17
N GLN A 206 14.37 37.06 24.07
CA GLN A 206 14.81 35.68 24.01
C GLN A 206 13.93 34.91 23.03
N ASN A 207 14.54 34.44 21.94
CA ASN A 207 14.04 33.33 21.14
C ASN A 207 13.81 32.13 22.07
N LYS A 208 12.56 31.91 22.47
CA LYS A 208 12.13 30.72 23.22
C LYS A 208 12.30 29.50 22.31
N SER A 209 13.51 28.93 22.30
CA SER A 209 13.74 27.58 21.78
C SER A 209 12.98 26.62 22.69
N SER A 210 11.76 26.25 22.28
CA SER A 210 11.02 25.18 22.93
C SER A 210 11.76 23.88 22.68
N SER A 211 12.37 23.30 23.72
CA SER A 211 12.92 21.96 23.66
C SER A 211 11.78 20.93 23.65
N TYR A 212 11.90 19.95 22.77
CA TYR A 212 10.96 18.85 22.68
C TYR A 212 11.69 17.55 22.93
N GLN A 213 11.07 16.68 23.71
CA GLN A 213 11.50 15.29 23.85
C GLN A 213 10.68 14.43 22.90
N TYR A 214 11.37 13.52 22.22
CA TYR A 214 10.77 12.54 21.34
C TYR A 214 10.77 11.21 22.07
N GLN A 215 9.61 10.60 22.23
CA GLN A 215 9.45 9.28 22.85
C GLN A 215 8.87 8.32 21.82
N LEU A 216 9.37 7.10 21.82
CA LEU A 216 8.82 6.05 20.99
C LEU A 216 7.52 5.51 21.57
N THR A 217 6.65 5.04 20.69
CA THR A 217 5.49 4.23 21.06
C THR A 217 5.81 2.76 20.77
N PRO A 218 6.23 1.95 21.77
CA PRO A 218 6.66 0.56 21.54
C PRO A 218 5.59 -0.28 20.83
N THR A 219 4.32 -0.06 21.18
CA THR A 219 3.17 -0.70 20.55
C THR A 219 3.08 -0.39 19.05
N THR A 220 3.28 0.86 18.64
CA THR A 220 3.25 1.24 17.22
C THR A 220 4.43 0.64 16.45
N CYS A 221 5.61 0.58 17.07
CA CYS A 221 6.76 -0.11 16.49
C CYS A 221 6.49 -1.60 16.27
N ALA A 222 5.90 -2.28 17.26
CA ALA A 222 5.55 -3.70 17.15
C ALA A 222 4.53 -3.94 16.03
N ILE A 223 3.44 -3.17 16.01
CA ILE A 223 2.41 -3.26 14.94
C ILE A 223 3.05 -3.07 13.56
N TRP A 224 3.96 -2.11 13.43
CA TRP A 224 4.65 -1.87 12.16
C TRP A 224 5.56 -3.04 11.76
N LEU A 225 6.37 -3.57 12.68
CA LEU A 225 7.25 -4.71 12.41
C LEU A 225 6.42 -5.96 12.03
N ASP A 226 5.31 -6.20 12.71
CA ASP A 226 4.37 -7.27 12.36
C ASP A 226 3.78 -7.07 10.96
N MET A 227 3.39 -5.84 10.62
CA MET A 227 2.90 -5.50 9.28
C MET A 227 3.98 -5.75 8.23
N MET A 228 5.22 -5.34 8.48
CA MET A 228 6.33 -5.53 7.56
C MET A 228 6.66 -7.02 7.35
N ARG A 229 6.67 -7.82 8.43
CA ARG A 229 6.81 -9.28 8.36
C ARG A 229 5.65 -9.93 7.60
N SER A 230 4.44 -9.39 7.71
CA SER A 230 3.29 -9.89 6.92
C SER A 230 3.48 -9.70 5.41
N LEU A 231 4.29 -8.72 4.96
CA LEU A 231 4.65 -8.54 3.55
C LEU A 231 5.55 -9.68 3.01
N ALA A 232 6.25 -10.40 3.89
CA ALA A 232 7.01 -11.60 3.55
C ALA A 232 6.14 -12.88 3.56
N GLY A 233 4.85 -12.75 3.90
CA GLY A 233 3.92 -13.87 3.97
C GLY A 233 3.56 -14.45 2.59
N PRO A 234 2.98 -15.65 2.56
CA PRO A 234 2.56 -16.30 1.30
C PRO A 234 1.39 -15.59 0.60
N LYS A 235 0.73 -14.67 1.29
CA LYS A 235 -0.51 -14.01 0.84
C LYS A 235 -0.34 -12.51 0.81
N LEU A 236 -0.89 -11.88 -0.22
CA LEU A 236 -0.86 -10.42 -0.37
C LEU A 236 -1.79 -9.73 0.64
N LEU A 237 -2.96 -10.31 0.86
CA LEU A 237 -4.02 -9.80 1.73
C LEU A 237 -4.76 -10.99 2.35
N ASN A 238 -5.03 -10.94 3.65
CA ASN A 238 -5.75 -12.03 4.31
C ASN A 238 -7.20 -12.13 3.79
N ARG A 239 -7.70 -13.36 3.69
CA ARG A 239 -9.08 -13.65 3.31
C ARG A 239 -10.01 -13.39 4.49
N GLY A 240 -11.27 -13.04 4.18
CA GLY A 240 -12.31 -12.97 5.19
C GLY A 240 -12.50 -14.32 5.89
N PRO A 241 -13.00 -14.36 7.14
CA PRO A 241 -13.47 -15.61 7.72
C PRO A 241 -14.49 -16.24 6.78
N LYS A 242 -14.36 -17.55 6.50
CA LYS A 242 -15.39 -18.28 5.75
C LYS A 242 -16.66 -18.22 6.59
N THR A 243 -17.69 -17.56 6.07
CA THR A 243 -19.04 -17.64 6.64
C THR A 243 -19.53 -19.05 6.40
N THR A 244 -19.23 -19.96 7.32
CA THR A 244 -19.94 -21.22 7.41
C THR A 244 -21.36 -20.87 7.80
N ASN A 245 -22.26 -20.81 6.82
CA ASN A 245 -23.69 -20.90 7.07
C ASN A 245 -23.97 -22.32 7.59
N THR A 246 -23.56 -22.59 8.83
CA THR A 246 -24.02 -23.75 9.58
C THR A 246 -25.31 -23.31 10.23
N THR A 247 -26.38 -23.31 9.44
CA THR A 247 -27.75 -23.29 9.93
C THR A 247 -27.89 -24.46 10.91
N GLY A 248 -28.32 -24.16 12.13
CA GLY A 248 -28.28 -25.11 13.23
C GLY A 248 -29.09 -26.37 12.95
N THR A 249 -28.49 -27.53 13.21
CA THR A 249 -29.24 -28.72 13.64
C THR A 249 -28.40 -29.46 14.68
N SER A 250 -28.93 -29.39 15.91
CA SER A 250 -28.73 -30.23 17.10
C SER A 250 -27.37 -30.91 17.39
N ASN A 251 -26.90 -30.66 18.62
CA ASN A 251 -26.12 -31.55 19.47
C ASN A 251 -26.20 -33.05 19.10
N HIS A 252 -25.08 -33.62 18.67
CA HIS A 252 -24.72 -34.97 19.07
C HIS A 252 -23.20 -35.06 19.26
N THR A 253 -22.80 -35.30 20.50
CA THR A 253 -21.47 -35.78 20.86
C THR A 253 -21.18 -37.07 20.11
N ASN A 254 -20.02 -37.16 19.44
CA ASN A 254 -19.10 -38.29 19.59
C ASN A 254 -17.76 -38.04 18.91
N ASN A 255 -16.70 -38.37 19.66
CA ASN A 255 -15.37 -38.67 19.17
C ASN A 255 -15.43 -39.69 18.03
N HIS A 256 -14.77 -39.42 16.91
CA HIS A 256 -13.99 -40.44 16.21
C HIS A 256 -12.90 -39.81 15.35
N GLN A 257 -11.66 -40.27 15.57
CA GLN A 257 -10.56 -40.18 14.62
C GLN A 257 -10.89 -41.04 13.39
N ASP A 258 -10.59 -40.56 12.19
CA ASP A 258 -9.56 -41.12 11.31
C ASP A 258 -9.60 -40.49 9.90
N ASN A 259 -8.50 -40.72 9.20
CA ASN A 259 -8.07 -40.22 7.90
C ASN A 259 -9.08 -40.39 6.74
N ASP A 260 -8.81 -39.62 5.68
CA ASP A 260 -8.43 -40.13 4.35
C ASP A 260 -9.20 -39.49 3.17
N ASP A 261 -8.46 -39.44 2.07
CA ASP A 261 -8.70 -38.82 0.77
C ASP A 261 -10.02 -39.25 0.08
N GLY A 262 -10.57 -38.38 -0.79
CA GLY A 262 -11.60 -38.84 -1.73
C GLY A 262 -12.47 -37.78 -2.41
N GLU A 263 -12.19 -37.63 -3.69
CA GLU A 263 -12.92 -37.03 -4.82
C GLU A 263 -14.47 -37.05 -4.83
N ASP A 264 -14.99 -35.98 -5.45
CA ASP A 264 -16.10 -35.89 -6.43
C ASP A 264 -17.60 -36.08 -6.08
N ALA A 265 -18.37 -35.30 -6.86
CA ALA A 265 -19.74 -35.48 -7.35
C ALA A 265 -20.91 -34.79 -6.60
N ASP A 266 -21.35 -33.68 -7.22
CA ASP A 266 -22.69 -33.43 -7.79
C ASP A 266 -23.93 -34.04 -7.10
N GLY A 267 -24.90 -33.17 -6.76
CA GLY A 267 -26.19 -33.58 -6.21
C GLY A 267 -27.12 -32.40 -5.96
N GLY A 268 -27.97 -32.10 -6.95
CA GLY A 268 -29.05 -31.13 -6.86
C GLY A 268 -30.25 -31.60 -6.03
N GLY A 269 -31.04 -30.62 -5.57
CA GLY A 269 -32.34 -30.77 -4.91
C GLY A 269 -32.59 -29.51 -4.04
N ALA A 270 -33.38 -28.55 -4.51
CA ALA A 270 -34.84 -28.46 -4.42
C ALA A 270 -35.30 -27.73 -3.14
N ASP A 271 -35.72 -26.49 -3.37
CA ASP A 271 -36.88 -25.79 -2.78
C ASP A 271 -37.19 -26.01 -1.29
N ASP A 272 -36.85 -25.00 -0.48
CA ASP A 272 -37.66 -24.62 0.69
C ASP A 272 -37.67 -23.10 0.81
N GLU A 273 -38.82 -22.52 0.42
CA GLU A 273 -39.19 -21.13 0.67
C GLU A 273 -39.58 -20.98 2.14
N ASP A 274 -38.66 -20.51 2.98
CA ASP A 274 -39.01 -19.95 4.29
C ASP A 274 -38.69 -18.45 4.33
N ASP A 275 -39.77 -17.70 4.11
CA ASP A 275 -39.90 -16.24 4.23
C ASP A 275 -39.62 -15.81 5.68
N VAL A 276 -38.37 -15.44 5.96
CA VAL A 276 -38.00 -14.65 7.14
C VAL A 276 -37.75 -13.20 6.69
N PRO A 277 -38.43 -12.19 7.27
CA PRO A 277 -38.29 -10.81 6.83
C PRO A 277 -36.91 -10.26 7.22
N GLN A 278 -35.94 -10.35 6.30
CA GLN A 278 -34.68 -9.61 6.35
C GLN A 278 -34.95 -8.12 6.09
N ASN A 279 -35.38 -7.41 7.13
CA ASN A 279 -35.44 -5.95 7.11
C ASN A 279 -34.15 -5.36 7.70
N GLU A 280 -33.01 -5.72 7.12
CA GLU A 280 -31.87 -4.82 7.06
C GLU A 280 -31.68 -4.51 5.59
N LYS A 281 -31.88 -3.25 5.21
CA LYS A 281 -31.43 -2.74 3.90
C LYS A 281 -29.92 -2.92 3.85
N THR A 282 -29.47 -4.10 3.45
CA THR A 282 -28.09 -4.33 3.05
C THR A 282 -27.84 -3.33 1.94
N ASN A 283 -26.99 -2.35 2.23
CA ASN A 283 -26.49 -1.42 1.23
C ASN A 283 -25.71 -2.26 0.21
N ASN A 284 -26.39 -2.83 -0.78
CA ASN A 284 -25.87 -3.62 -1.90
C ASN A 284 -25.08 -2.75 -2.88
N GLY A 285 -24.54 -1.61 -2.42
CA GLY A 285 -23.69 -0.75 -3.21
C GLY A 285 -22.30 -1.36 -3.41
N PRO A 286 -21.61 -1.02 -4.51
CA PRO A 286 -20.27 -1.48 -4.76
C PRO A 286 -19.33 -1.10 -3.61
N SER A 287 -18.63 -2.11 -3.08
CA SER A 287 -17.77 -2.01 -1.91
C SER A 287 -16.32 -1.74 -2.32
N PHE A 288 -15.77 -0.57 -1.97
CA PHE A 288 -14.36 -0.21 -2.23
C PHE A 288 -13.39 -0.72 -1.15
N ARG A 289 -13.83 -1.69 -0.34
CA ARG A 289 -13.02 -2.25 0.75
C ARG A 289 -11.70 -2.82 0.23
N ALA A 290 -11.75 -3.56 -0.88
CA ALA A 290 -10.56 -4.14 -1.48
C ALA A 290 -9.56 -3.06 -1.93
N ASP A 291 -10.04 -1.99 -2.56
CA ASP A 291 -9.18 -0.90 -3.03
C ASP A 291 -8.56 -0.11 -1.85
N ARG A 292 -9.31 0.12 -0.76
CA ARG A 292 -8.76 0.76 0.46
C ARG A 292 -7.66 -0.08 1.11
N ARG A 293 -7.80 -1.41 1.09
CA ARG A 293 -6.75 -2.34 1.55
C ARG A 293 -5.51 -2.27 0.66
N ILE A 294 -5.69 -2.21 -0.65
CA ILE A 294 -4.60 -2.03 -1.63
C ILE A 294 -3.85 -0.72 -1.36
N VAL A 295 -4.54 0.40 -1.13
CA VAL A 295 -3.88 1.69 -0.80
C VAL A 295 -3.06 1.59 0.47
N ARG A 296 -3.59 0.98 1.53
CA ARG A 296 -2.83 0.75 2.77
C ARG A 296 -1.60 -0.12 2.56
N LEU A 297 -1.71 -1.14 1.71
CA LEU A 297 -0.60 -2.00 1.35
C LEU A 297 0.48 -1.25 0.55
N LEU A 298 0.10 -0.37 -0.37
CA LEU A 298 1.04 0.50 -1.09
C LEU A 298 1.79 1.43 -0.12
N ILE A 299 1.09 2.00 0.86
CA ILE A 299 1.70 2.83 1.91
C ILE A 299 2.69 2.02 2.75
N ALA A 300 2.29 0.83 3.21
CA ALA A 300 3.17 -0.05 3.97
C ALA A 300 4.42 -0.44 3.15
N ARG A 301 4.26 -0.87 1.90
CA ARG A 301 5.42 -1.21 1.05
C ARG A 301 6.36 -0.05 0.83
N HIS A 302 5.84 1.15 0.59
CA HIS A 302 6.67 2.33 0.46
C HIS A 302 7.57 2.53 1.69
N TRP A 303 7.02 2.44 2.90
CA TRP A 303 7.80 2.57 4.13
C TRP A 303 8.77 1.41 4.32
N ALA A 304 8.37 0.17 4.00
CA ALA A 304 9.24 -0.99 4.05
C ALA A 304 10.46 -0.81 3.15
N ASP A 305 10.27 -0.40 1.90
CA ASP A 305 11.35 -0.21 0.93
C ASP A 305 12.33 0.89 1.38
N GLN A 306 11.82 1.98 1.95
CA GLN A 306 12.65 3.07 2.48
C GLN A 306 13.49 2.59 3.67
N LEU A 307 12.91 1.80 4.57
CA LEU A 307 13.62 1.25 5.72
C LEU A 307 14.67 0.21 5.31
N ILE A 308 14.33 -0.69 4.39
CA ILE A 308 15.25 -1.70 3.84
C ILE A 308 16.45 -1.00 3.18
N ARG A 309 16.19 0.03 2.38
CA ARG A 309 17.25 0.83 1.76
C ARG A 309 18.16 1.46 2.81
N LYS A 310 17.58 2.08 3.84
CA LYS A 310 18.35 2.70 4.93
C LYS A 310 19.14 1.69 5.76
N PHE A 311 18.58 0.49 5.97
CA PHE A 311 19.27 -0.62 6.61
C PHE A 311 20.48 -1.06 5.78
N HIS A 312 20.32 -1.26 4.47
CA HIS A 312 21.45 -1.62 3.61
C HIS A 312 22.51 -0.53 3.56
N GLU A 313 22.12 0.75 3.49
CA GLU A 313 23.06 1.88 3.53
C GLU A 313 23.91 1.89 4.83
N SER A 314 23.35 1.49 5.97
CA SER A 314 24.09 1.45 7.24
C SER A 314 24.95 0.20 7.43
N HIS A 315 24.70 -0.87 6.66
CA HIS A 315 25.44 -2.13 6.73
C HIS A 315 26.34 -2.38 5.51
N ALA A 316 26.31 -1.49 4.52
CA ALA A 316 27.24 -1.52 3.42
C ALA A 316 28.67 -1.32 3.97
N PRO A 317 29.68 -2.08 3.49
CA PRO A 317 31.06 -1.80 3.84
C PRO A 317 31.37 -0.35 3.48
N PRO A 318 32.27 0.33 4.21
CA PRO A 318 32.73 1.66 3.82
C PRO A 318 33.38 1.54 2.44
N GLN A 319 32.59 1.78 1.39
CA GLN A 319 33.16 2.00 0.08
C GLN A 319 34.08 3.20 0.21
N GLU A 320 35.30 3.09 -0.30
CA GLU A 320 36.30 4.16 -0.37
C GLU A 320 35.71 5.37 -1.13
N LYS A 321 34.89 6.17 -0.46
CA LYS A 321 34.30 7.41 -0.99
C LYS A 321 35.35 8.49 -1.26
N ASP A 322 36.63 8.19 -1.02
CA ASP A 322 37.76 9.09 -1.18
C ASP A 322 38.46 9.01 -2.55
N LYS A 323 38.15 8.05 -3.43
CA LYS A 323 38.85 7.97 -4.73
C LYS A 323 38.32 8.93 -5.80
N ASP A 324 37.04 9.27 -5.78
CA ASP A 324 36.47 10.16 -6.81
C ASP A 324 36.55 11.65 -6.45
N GLN A 325 36.68 12.01 -5.18
CA GLN A 325 36.91 13.42 -4.78
C GLN A 325 38.34 13.90 -5.02
N ASN A 326 39.31 12.98 -5.20
CA ASN A 326 40.71 13.33 -5.44
C ASN A 326 41.06 13.43 -6.95
N LEU A 327 40.18 12.94 -7.84
CA LEU A 327 40.36 13.07 -9.30
C LEU A 327 39.88 14.43 -9.84
N GLU A 328 38.89 15.08 -9.20
CA GLU A 328 38.51 16.46 -9.54
C GLU A 328 39.52 17.51 -9.07
N ALA A 329 40.37 17.20 -8.08
CA ALA A 329 41.43 18.09 -7.61
C ALA A 329 42.68 18.11 -8.50
N ILE A 330 42.86 17.09 -9.37
CA ILE A 330 44.05 16.96 -10.25
C ILE A 330 43.74 17.38 -11.71
N GLY A 331 42.45 17.54 -12.07
CA GLY A 331 42.02 17.88 -13.43
C GLY A 331 42.02 19.38 -13.82
N GLN A 332 42.41 20.31 -12.93
CA GLN A 332 42.37 21.76 -13.22
C GLN A 332 43.70 22.37 -13.73
N ALA A 333 44.67 21.55 -14.14
CA ALA A 333 45.87 22.06 -14.80
C ALA A 333 45.98 21.49 -16.22
N THR A 334 45.99 22.42 -17.20
CA THR A 334 46.30 22.28 -18.63
C THR A 334 45.15 21.89 -19.57
N ALA A 335 44.59 22.91 -20.24
CA ALA A 335 43.99 22.79 -21.56
C ALA A 335 44.51 23.92 -22.45
N PRO A 336 45.12 23.63 -23.62
CA PRO A 336 45.08 24.51 -24.76
C PRO A 336 43.96 24.10 -25.73
N ALA A 337 43.34 25.13 -26.31
CA ALA A 337 42.24 25.08 -27.25
C ALA A 337 42.62 24.44 -28.59
N THR A 338 41.64 23.78 -29.24
CA THR A 338 41.40 23.87 -30.70
C THR A 338 40.06 23.26 -31.10
N ASP A 339 39.37 24.00 -31.97
CA ASP A 339 38.12 23.70 -32.68
C ASP A 339 38.17 22.47 -33.61
N ALA A 340 37.03 21.77 -33.73
CA ALA A 340 36.35 21.48 -35.01
C ALA A 340 35.14 20.52 -34.80
N PRO A 341 34.04 20.65 -35.58
CA PRO A 341 32.85 19.80 -35.46
C PRO A 341 32.88 18.63 -36.45
N VAL A 342 32.49 17.44 -36.01
CA VAL A 342 32.23 16.30 -36.92
C VAL A 342 30.84 15.72 -36.62
N SER A 343 29.96 15.90 -37.61
CA SER A 343 28.70 15.19 -37.78
C SER A 343 28.94 13.69 -37.93
N HIS A 344 28.16 12.85 -37.24
CA HIS A 344 27.91 11.48 -37.70
C HIS A 344 26.45 11.06 -37.44
N LEU A 345 25.72 10.96 -38.54
CA LEU A 345 24.52 10.17 -38.70
C LEU A 345 24.82 8.70 -38.40
N VAL A 346 23.98 8.04 -37.61
CA VAL A 346 23.90 6.58 -37.50
C VAL A 346 22.54 6.15 -38.02
N GLN A 347 22.54 5.56 -39.23
CA GLN A 347 21.43 4.78 -39.78
C GLN A 347 21.47 3.39 -39.15
N LEU A 348 20.35 2.96 -38.57
CA LEU A 348 20.13 1.57 -38.13
C LEU A 348 19.39 0.81 -39.24
N ASN A 349 20.05 -0.21 -39.79
CA ASN A 349 19.45 -1.21 -40.67
C ASN A 349 18.75 -2.28 -39.82
N LEU A 350 17.51 -2.63 -40.19
CA LEU A 350 16.79 -3.83 -39.75
C LEU A 350 16.70 -4.79 -40.94
N PRO A 351 16.92 -6.11 -40.76
CA PRO A 351 16.66 -7.12 -41.77
C PRO A 351 15.20 -7.63 -41.73
N GLU A 352 14.73 -8.06 -42.90
CA GLU A 352 13.37 -8.56 -43.24
C GLU A 352 12.93 -9.83 -42.49
#